data_AF-A0A2R8ZEC6-F1
#
_entry.id   AF-A0A2R8ZEC6-F1
#
_cell.length_a   1.000
_cell.length_b   1.000
_cell.length_c   1.000
_cell.angle_alpha   90.00
_cell.angle_beta   90.00
_cell.angle_gamma   90.00
#
_symmetry.space_group_name_H-M   'P 1'
#
loop_
_entity.id
_entity.type
_entity.pdbx_description
1 polymer ?
#
loop_
_entity_poly.entity_id
_entity_poly.type
_entity_poly.pdbx_seq_one_letter_code
_entity_poly.pdbx_strand_id
1 'polypeptide(L)'
;MAKSKNHTTHNQSRKWHRNAIKKPRSQRYESLKWVDPRFLRNMHFAKKHKKGLKMMQANNAKAMSARAEAIKALVKPKEVKPKIPKGVSHKLNRLAYIAHPKLGKCARARTAKGLRLCRPKAKAKDQISAQNAAPASVPARAPKGAQAPTKASE
;
A
#
# COMPACT_ATOMS: atom_id res chain seq x y z
N MET A 1 -2.19 -30.56 -80.28
CA MET A 1 -2.06 -30.74 -78.82
C MET A 1 -2.34 -29.43 -78.11
N ALA A 2 -3.27 -29.43 -77.14
CA ALA A 2 -3.52 -28.25 -76.31
C ALA A 2 -2.42 -28.16 -75.23
N LYS A 3 -1.81 -26.98 -75.09
CA LYS A 3 -0.79 -26.72 -74.05
C LYS A 3 -1.48 -26.29 -72.74
N SER A 4 -0.98 -26.79 -71.61
CA SER A 4 -1.42 -26.40 -70.26
C SER A 4 -0.33 -25.59 -69.54
N LYS A 5 -0.68 -24.97 -68.41
CA LYS A 5 0.27 -24.22 -67.58
C LYS A 5 1.12 -25.18 -66.74
N ASN A 6 2.44 -25.03 -66.83
CA ASN A 6 3.39 -25.96 -66.20
C ASN A 6 3.56 -25.77 -64.68
N HIS A 7 3.49 -24.53 -64.15
CA HIS A 7 3.69 -24.25 -62.72
C HIS A 7 3.04 -22.93 -62.26
N THR A 8 2.55 -22.85 -61.01
CA THR A 8 2.07 -21.59 -60.42
C THR A 8 2.04 -21.56 -58.88
N THR A 9 2.43 -20.41 -58.31
CA THR A 9 2.35 -20.12 -56.86
C THR A 9 1.20 -19.13 -56.52
N HIS A 10 0.33 -18.81 -57.49
CA HIS A 10 -0.62 -17.66 -57.47
C HIS A 10 -1.60 -17.63 -56.28
N ASN A 11 -1.85 -18.74 -55.58
CA ASN A 11 -2.73 -18.79 -54.41
C ASN A 11 -2.09 -19.47 -53.18
N GLN A 12 -0.79 -19.79 -53.22
CA GLN A 12 -0.14 -20.52 -52.13
C GLN A 12 0.00 -19.64 -50.89
N SER A 13 0.49 -18.41 -51.07
CA SER A 13 0.65 -17.45 -49.97
C SER A 13 -0.68 -17.16 -49.27
N ARG A 14 -1.76 -16.92 -50.02
CA ARG A 14 -3.08 -16.66 -49.44
C ARG A 14 -3.56 -17.84 -48.57
N LYS A 15 -3.35 -19.09 -49.02
CA LYS A 15 -3.71 -20.28 -48.24
C LYS A 15 -2.88 -20.40 -46.95
N TRP A 16 -1.56 -20.16 -47.00
CA TRP A 16 -0.71 -20.21 -45.80
C TRP A 16 -1.12 -19.15 -44.76
N HIS A 17 -1.52 -17.96 -45.21
CA HIS A 17 -1.93 -16.87 -44.32
C HIS A 17 -3.36 -17.01 -43.77
N ARG A 18 -4.26 -17.79 -44.39
CA ARG A 18 -5.60 -18.07 -43.83
C ARG A 18 -5.53 -18.64 -42.41
N ASN A 19 -4.56 -19.51 -42.13
CA ASN A 19 -4.35 -20.11 -40.81
C ASN A 19 -3.26 -19.39 -39.99
N ALA A 20 -2.69 -18.32 -40.54
CA ALA A 20 -1.48 -17.65 -40.10
C ALA A 20 -0.25 -18.56 -40.02
N ILE A 21 0.88 -18.10 -40.56
CA ILE A 21 2.16 -18.79 -40.43
C ILE A 21 2.64 -18.61 -38.98
N LYS A 22 2.46 -19.64 -38.15
CA LYS A 22 2.86 -19.60 -36.73
C LYS A 22 4.36 -19.85 -36.60
N LYS A 23 5.00 -19.07 -35.72
CA LYS A 23 6.38 -19.35 -35.29
C LYS A 23 6.40 -20.61 -34.40
N PRO A 24 7.50 -21.39 -34.40
CA PRO A 24 7.63 -22.51 -33.46
C PRO A 24 7.57 -21.99 -32.02
N ARG A 25 7.00 -22.80 -31.12
CA ARG A 25 6.87 -22.45 -29.71
C ARG A 25 8.22 -22.53 -29.02
N SER A 26 8.70 -21.40 -28.49
CA SER A 26 9.88 -21.37 -27.61
C SER A 26 9.52 -21.93 -26.23
N GLN A 27 10.34 -22.85 -25.71
CA GLN A 27 10.20 -23.42 -24.38
C GLN A 27 11.38 -23.00 -23.49
N ARG A 28 11.16 -22.81 -22.17
CA ARG A 28 12.23 -22.39 -21.24
C ARG A 28 13.43 -23.36 -21.22
N TYR A 29 13.16 -24.66 -21.32
CA TYR A 29 14.16 -25.72 -21.37
C TYR A 29 13.94 -26.56 -22.62
N GLU A 30 14.93 -26.58 -23.51
CA GLU A 30 14.92 -27.39 -24.73
C GLU A 30 15.54 -28.78 -24.49
N SER A 31 15.34 -29.69 -25.45
CA SER A 31 15.94 -31.03 -25.38
C SER A 31 17.44 -30.98 -25.65
N LEU A 32 18.22 -31.78 -24.92
CA LEU A 32 19.67 -31.95 -25.15
C LEU A 32 19.96 -33.02 -26.21
N LYS A 33 19.04 -33.23 -27.16
CA LYS A 33 19.24 -34.16 -28.29
C LYS A 33 20.36 -33.59 -29.18
N TRP A 34 21.26 -34.44 -29.66
CA TRP A 34 22.44 -34.08 -30.48
C TRP A 34 23.60 -33.41 -29.75
N VAL A 35 23.53 -33.27 -28.42
CA VAL A 35 24.69 -32.87 -27.60
C VAL A 35 25.67 -34.03 -27.49
N ASP A 36 26.98 -33.74 -27.42
CA ASP A 36 28.05 -34.72 -27.32
C ASP A 36 27.77 -35.80 -26.23
N PRO A 37 27.71 -37.09 -26.60
CA PRO A 37 27.48 -38.18 -25.66
C PRO A 37 28.49 -38.24 -24.52
N ARG A 38 29.76 -37.85 -24.75
CA ARG A 38 30.79 -37.86 -23.69
C ARG A 38 30.46 -36.80 -22.63
N PHE A 39 30.07 -35.61 -23.05
CA PHE A 39 29.59 -34.56 -22.16
C PHE A 39 28.30 -34.96 -21.42
N LEU A 40 27.30 -35.48 -22.14
CA LEU A 40 26.03 -35.90 -21.53
C LEU A 40 26.22 -36.97 -20.46
N ARG A 41 27.13 -37.94 -20.71
CA ARG A 41 27.47 -38.98 -19.74
C ARG A 41 28.00 -38.39 -18.44
N ASN A 42 28.94 -37.43 -18.52
CA ASN A 42 29.46 -36.76 -17.33
C ASN A 42 28.38 -35.93 -16.59
N MET A 43 27.56 -35.17 -17.32
CA MET A 43 26.47 -34.40 -16.74
C MET A 43 25.45 -35.30 -16.03
N HIS A 44 25.14 -36.48 -16.58
CA HIS A 44 24.27 -37.47 -15.95
C HIS A 44 24.88 -38.00 -14.65
N PHE A 45 26.18 -38.32 -14.62
CA PHE A 45 26.86 -38.72 -13.39
C PHE A 45 26.85 -37.62 -12.32
N ALA A 46 27.10 -36.37 -12.69
CA ALA A 46 27.04 -35.24 -11.76
C ALA A 46 25.64 -35.07 -11.14
N LYS A 47 24.57 -35.23 -11.94
CA LYS A 47 23.18 -35.18 -11.44
C LYS A 47 22.78 -36.41 -10.63
N LYS A 48 23.39 -37.57 -10.88
CA LYS A 48 23.08 -38.85 -10.21
C LYS A 48 23.49 -38.86 -8.74
N HIS A 49 24.67 -38.32 -8.41
CA HIS A 49 25.23 -38.43 -7.06
C HIS A 49 24.91 -37.20 -6.19
N LYS A 50 24.00 -37.33 -5.22
CA LYS A 50 23.61 -36.27 -4.28
C LYS A 50 24.54 -36.12 -3.08
N LYS A 51 25.86 -36.22 -3.30
CA LYS A 51 26.85 -35.99 -2.23
C LYS A 51 26.89 -34.50 -1.90
N GLY A 52 27.05 -34.16 -0.61
CA GLY A 52 27.17 -32.77 -0.16
C GLY A 52 25.86 -32.01 0.08
N LEU A 53 24.68 -32.66 -0.08
CA LEU A 53 23.39 -31.99 0.16
C LEU A 53 23.26 -31.42 1.58
N LYS A 54 23.70 -32.16 2.62
CA LYS A 54 23.68 -31.69 4.02
C LYS A 54 24.58 -30.47 4.23
N MET A 55 25.75 -30.44 3.60
CA MET A 55 26.67 -29.31 3.68
C MET A 55 26.08 -28.07 3.00
N MET A 56 25.45 -28.25 1.83
CA MET A 56 24.75 -27.19 1.12
C MET A 56 23.59 -26.63 1.96
N GLN A 57 22.79 -27.49 2.59
CA GLN A 57 21.68 -27.07 3.44
C GLN A 57 22.16 -26.24 4.62
N ALA A 58 23.21 -26.69 5.32
CA ALA A 58 23.80 -25.96 6.43
C ALA A 58 24.36 -24.60 5.98
N ASN A 59 25.04 -24.54 4.84
CA ASN A 59 25.56 -23.29 4.29
C ASN A 59 24.45 -22.31 3.92
N ASN A 60 23.39 -22.81 3.27
CA ASN A 60 22.22 -22.00 2.92
C ASN A 60 21.51 -21.46 4.17
N ALA A 61 21.37 -22.27 5.22
CA ALA A 61 20.79 -21.84 6.50
C ALA A 61 21.63 -20.71 7.14
N LYS A 62 22.96 -20.87 7.16
CA LYS A 62 23.89 -19.83 7.64
C LYS A 62 23.79 -18.53 6.82
N ALA A 63 23.67 -18.64 5.49
CA ALA A 63 23.48 -17.47 4.64
C ALA A 63 22.15 -16.76 4.90
N MET A 64 21.07 -17.51 5.13
CA MET A 64 19.76 -16.94 5.46
C MET A 64 19.73 -16.28 6.84
N SER A 65 20.38 -16.87 7.85
CA SER A 65 20.48 -16.26 9.17
C SER A 65 21.27 -14.94 9.14
N ALA A 66 22.40 -14.91 8.43
CA ALA A 66 23.18 -13.69 8.24
C ALA A 66 22.38 -12.58 7.53
N ARG A 67 21.59 -12.94 6.50
CA ARG A 67 20.67 -11.98 5.84
C ARG A 67 19.59 -11.47 6.80
N ALA A 68 19.03 -12.34 7.63
CA ALA A 68 18.03 -11.94 8.62
C ALA A 68 18.61 -10.97 9.66
N GLU A 69 19.83 -11.21 10.13
CA GLU A 69 20.54 -10.30 11.04
C GLU A 69 20.84 -8.95 10.38
N ALA A 70 21.28 -8.95 9.11
CA ALA A 70 21.52 -7.72 8.37
C ALA A 70 20.24 -6.89 8.19
N ILE A 71 19.11 -7.54 7.87
CA ILE A 71 17.80 -6.86 7.79
C ILE A 71 17.40 -6.31 9.17
N LYS A 72 17.57 -7.09 10.24
CA LYS A 72 17.28 -6.65 11.61
C LYS A 72 18.15 -5.46 12.01
N ALA A 73 19.41 -5.43 11.62
CA ALA A 73 20.32 -4.30 11.85
C ALA A 73 19.92 -3.06 11.05
N LEU A 74 19.44 -3.21 9.81
CA LEU A 74 18.92 -2.09 9.02
C LEU A 74 17.63 -1.52 9.63
N VAL A 75 16.72 -2.38 10.08
CA VAL A 75 15.44 -2.00 10.72
C VAL A 75 15.66 -1.35 12.09
N LYS A 76 16.79 -1.62 12.75
CA LYS A 76 17.27 -0.88 13.93
C LYS A 76 18.29 0.17 13.50
N PRO A 77 17.89 1.29 12.87
CA PRO A 77 18.86 2.31 12.49
C PRO A 77 19.59 2.80 13.74
N LYS A 78 20.93 2.68 13.74
CA LYS A 78 21.79 3.49 14.59
C LYS A 78 21.38 4.94 14.39
N GLU A 79 21.18 5.65 15.50
CA GLU A 79 20.73 7.04 15.57
C GLU A 79 21.72 8.02 14.91
N VAL A 80 21.83 7.99 13.59
CA VAL A 80 22.45 9.06 12.84
C VAL A 80 21.41 10.15 12.74
N LYS A 81 21.59 11.20 13.56
CA LYS A 81 20.74 12.40 13.52
C LYS A 81 20.62 12.88 12.08
N PRO A 82 19.42 12.84 11.47
CA PRO A 82 19.28 13.34 10.12
C PRO A 82 19.47 14.86 10.15
N LYS A 83 20.55 15.36 9.54
CA LYS A 83 20.69 16.78 9.18
C LYS A 83 19.77 17.03 7.99
N ILE A 84 18.49 17.21 8.27
CA ILE A 84 17.49 17.56 7.25
C ILE A 84 17.77 19.00 6.81
N PRO A 85 18.03 19.25 5.51
CA PRO A 85 18.13 20.61 5.01
C PRO A 85 16.77 21.31 5.19
N LYS A 86 16.77 22.49 5.81
CA LYS A 86 15.57 23.31 6.00
C LYS A 86 15.16 23.90 4.65
N GLY A 87 14.44 23.12 3.83
CA GLY A 87 14.04 23.48 2.47
C GLY A 87 12.53 23.63 2.30
N VAL A 88 12.15 24.69 1.55
CA VAL A 88 10.83 25.22 1.16
C VAL A 88 9.87 25.66 2.28
N SER A 89 9.23 26.81 2.06
CA SER A 89 8.28 27.39 3.00
C SER A 89 7.11 26.43 3.21
N HIS A 90 6.78 26.17 4.47
CA HIS A 90 5.71 25.25 4.89
C HIS A 90 4.36 25.53 4.19
N LYS A 91 4.14 26.77 3.74
CA LYS A 91 2.96 27.19 2.97
C LYS A 91 2.84 26.48 1.62
N LEU A 92 3.94 26.38 0.85
CA LEU A 92 3.92 25.75 -0.47
C LEU A 92 3.68 24.24 -0.37
N ASN A 93 4.32 23.56 0.58
CA ASN A 93 4.10 22.14 0.84
C ASN A 93 2.65 21.84 1.26
N ARG A 94 2.05 22.74 2.05
CA ARG A 94 0.64 22.62 2.45
C ARG A 94 -0.31 22.75 1.26
N LEU A 95 -0.06 23.69 0.35
CA LEU A 95 -0.87 23.86 -0.86
C LEU A 95 -0.73 22.65 -1.80
N ALA A 96 0.48 22.15 -1.99
CA ALA A 96 0.73 20.93 -2.78
C ALA A 96 -0.02 19.71 -2.19
N TYR A 97 -0.02 19.54 -0.87
CA TYR A 97 -0.77 18.48 -0.19
C TYR A 97 -2.28 18.62 -0.37
N ILE A 98 -2.82 19.84 -0.28
CA ILE A 98 -4.26 20.11 -0.46
C ILE A 98 -4.68 19.90 -1.91
N ALA A 99 -3.84 20.24 -2.89
CA ALA A 99 -4.10 20.01 -4.30
C ALA A 99 -4.05 18.53 -4.68
N HIS A 100 -3.29 17.71 -3.93
CA HIS A 100 -3.09 16.30 -4.27
C HIS A 100 -4.41 15.51 -4.29
N PRO A 101 -4.73 14.76 -5.37
CA PRO A 101 -6.05 14.19 -5.58
C PRO A 101 -6.45 13.12 -4.56
N LYS A 102 -5.49 12.34 -4.02
CA LYS A 102 -5.74 11.32 -2.98
C LYS A 102 -5.60 11.85 -1.54
N LEU A 103 -4.48 12.48 -1.23
CA LEU A 103 -4.13 12.93 0.12
C LEU A 103 -4.94 14.16 0.57
N GLY A 104 -5.22 15.09 -0.34
CA GLY A 104 -5.92 16.34 -0.02
C GLY A 104 -7.45 16.23 0.05
N LYS A 105 -8.05 15.05 -0.17
CA LYS A 105 -9.51 14.88 -0.24
C LYS A 105 -10.22 15.37 1.02
N CYS A 106 -9.74 14.95 2.19
CA CYS A 106 -10.33 15.34 3.47
C CYS A 106 -10.15 16.83 3.76
N ALA A 107 -9.01 17.42 3.38
CA ALA A 107 -8.75 18.85 3.54
C ALA A 107 -9.66 19.72 2.66
N ARG A 108 -9.86 19.32 1.39
CA ARG A 108 -10.80 19.97 0.47
C ARG A 108 -12.25 19.83 0.93
N ALA A 109 -12.64 18.66 1.42
CA ALA A 109 -13.96 18.45 2.00
C ALA A 109 -14.20 19.32 3.25
N ARG A 110 -13.20 19.45 4.13
CA ARG A 110 -13.27 20.31 5.33
C ARG A 110 -13.37 21.79 4.98
N THR A 111 -12.59 22.25 4.00
CA THR A 111 -12.67 23.65 3.52
C THR A 111 -14.02 23.92 2.86
N ALA A 112 -14.52 23.01 2.02
CA ALA A 112 -15.87 23.13 1.44
C ALA A 112 -16.98 23.15 2.51
N LYS A 113 -16.88 22.31 3.56
CA LYS A 113 -17.80 22.35 4.70
C LYS A 113 -17.73 23.66 5.47
N GLY A 114 -16.53 24.16 5.75
CA GLY A 114 -16.35 25.44 6.45
C GLY A 114 -16.85 26.65 5.66
N LEU A 115 -16.75 26.60 4.33
CA LEU A 115 -17.31 27.63 3.45
C LEU A 115 -18.85 27.58 3.40
N ARG A 116 -19.45 26.39 3.47
CA ARG A 116 -20.92 26.21 3.43
C ARG A 116 -21.59 26.39 4.80
N LEU A 117 -20.90 26.08 5.89
CA LEU A 117 -21.46 26.07 7.24
C LEU A 117 -21.15 27.39 7.97
N CYS A 118 -21.99 28.40 7.79
CA CYS A 118 -21.93 29.61 8.61
C CYS A 118 -22.53 29.28 9.99
N ARG A 119 -21.70 29.01 11.00
CA ARG A 119 -22.17 28.91 12.40
C ARG A 119 -22.05 30.29 13.06
N PRO A 120 -23.16 30.99 13.38
CA PRO A 120 -23.07 32.16 14.24
C PRO A 120 -22.61 31.70 15.62
N LYS A 121 -21.55 32.33 16.12
CA LYS A 121 -21.13 32.16 17.51
C LYS A 121 -22.12 32.96 18.35
N ALA A 122 -23.04 32.30 19.06
CA ALA A 122 -23.94 32.98 19.99
C ALA A 122 -23.11 33.79 20.99
N LYS A 123 -23.26 35.11 20.93
CA LYS A 123 -22.68 36.07 21.87
C LYS A 123 -23.83 36.52 22.78
N ALA A 124 -23.95 35.94 23.97
CA ALA A 124 -24.71 36.57 25.04
C ALA A 124 -23.92 37.80 25.52
N LYS A 125 -24.54 38.97 25.53
CA LYS A 125 -23.91 40.22 25.96
C LYS A 125 -24.97 41.15 26.55
N ASP A 126 -25.17 41.07 27.86
CA ASP A 126 -25.69 42.16 28.70
C ASP A 126 -24.72 42.26 29.89
N GLN A 127 -23.72 43.15 29.80
CA GLN A 127 -23.68 44.50 30.40
C GLN A 127 -23.59 44.46 31.93
N ILE A 128 -22.41 44.84 32.43
CA ILE A 128 -22.11 45.17 33.81
C ILE A 128 -22.18 46.69 33.98
N SER A 129 -22.65 47.10 35.16
CA SER A 129 -22.52 48.40 35.87
C SER A 129 -23.80 49.26 35.86
N ALA A 130 -24.24 49.92 36.94
CA ALA A 130 -23.97 49.86 38.37
C ALA A 130 -25.05 50.73 39.07
N GLN A 131 -25.30 50.47 40.36
CA GLN A 131 -25.75 51.41 41.41
C GLN A 131 -27.17 52.04 41.35
N ASN A 132 -28.05 51.65 42.29
CA ASN A 132 -28.38 52.43 43.51
C ASN A 132 -29.68 51.96 44.21
N ALA A 133 -29.70 52.13 45.53
CA ALA A 133 -30.81 52.10 46.50
C ALA A 133 -31.34 50.74 47.04
N ALA A 134 -31.19 50.58 48.35
CA ALA A 134 -31.71 49.53 49.25
C ALA A 134 -33.12 49.90 49.78
N PRO A 135 -33.74 49.19 50.78
CA PRO A 135 -33.69 47.79 51.24
C PRO A 135 -35.12 47.18 51.44
N ALA A 136 -35.21 46.03 52.14
CA ALA A 136 -36.39 45.33 52.73
C ALA A 136 -37.00 44.19 51.88
N SER A 137 -37.33 42.98 52.36
CA SER A 137 -37.37 42.35 53.69
C SER A 137 -37.54 40.82 53.54
N VAL A 138 -36.75 40.05 54.31
CA VAL A 138 -36.96 38.77 55.04
C VAL A 138 -38.41 38.16 55.02
N PRO A 139 -38.66 36.85 55.26
CA PRO A 139 -38.12 35.56 54.74
C PRO A 139 -39.27 34.56 54.37
N ALA A 140 -38.97 33.28 54.09
CA ALA A 140 -39.56 32.10 54.77
C ALA A 140 -39.70 30.80 53.93
N ARG A 141 -39.23 29.72 54.56
CA ARG A 141 -39.74 28.33 54.57
C ARG A 141 -39.47 27.37 53.39
N ALA A 142 -38.64 26.37 53.69
CA ALA A 142 -38.81 24.97 53.26
C ALA A 142 -40.01 24.31 53.99
N PRO A 143 -40.57 23.17 53.53
CA PRO A 143 -39.99 21.88 53.92
C PRO A 143 -40.21 20.65 52.98
N LYS A 144 -39.30 19.67 53.15
CA LYS A 144 -39.45 18.19 53.26
C LYS A 144 -40.52 17.39 52.48
N GLY A 145 -40.06 16.24 51.94
CA GLY A 145 -40.81 14.97 51.83
C GLY A 145 -40.03 13.90 51.01
N ALA A 146 -39.30 12.98 51.65
CA ALA A 146 -39.62 11.55 51.87
C ALA A 146 -39.32 10.63 50.65
N GLN A 147 -38.17 9.94 50.58
CA GLN A 147 -37.85 8.57 51.06
C GLN A 147 -38.59 7.39 50.39
N ALA A 148 -37.87 6.70 49.47
CA ALA A 148 -37.62 5.24 49.33
C ALA A 148 -38.84 4.26 49.17
N PRO A 149 -38.69 2.93 48.89
CA PRO A 149 -37.48 2.09 48.92
C PRO A 149 -37.35 0.88 47.92
N THR A 150 -36.09 0.44 47.73
CA THR A 150 -35.51 -0.94 47.83
C THR A 150 -35.86 -2.16 46.94
N LYS A 151 -34.77 -2.97 46.79
CA LYS A 151 -34.56 -4.43 46.53
C LYS A 151 -34.35 -4.83 45.06
N ALA A 152 -33.25 -5.48 44.60
CA ALA A 152 -32.28 -6.49 45.05
C ALA A 152 -32.62 -7.94 44.64
N SER A 153 -31.64 -8.56 43.95
CA SER A 153 -31.32 -9.99 43.76
C SER A 153 -32.15 -10.86 42.80
N GLU A 154 -31.52 -11.28 41.71
CA GLU A 154 -30.99 -12.65 41.49
C GLU A 154 -29.70 -12.56 40.65
#